data_AF-A0A1E9C3R5-F1
#
_entry.id   AF-A0A1E9C3R5-F1
#
_cell.length_a   1.000
_cell.length_b   1.000
_cell.length_c   1.000
_cell.angle_alpha   90.00
_cell.angle_beta   90.00
_cell.angle_gamma   90.00
#
_symmetry.space_group_name_H-M   'P 1'
#
loop_
_entity.id
_entity.type
_entity.pdbx_description
1 polymer ?
#
loop_
_entity_poly.entity_id
_entity_poly.type
_entity_poly.pdbx_seq_one_letter_code
_entity_poly.pdbx_strand_id
1 'polypeptide(L)'
;MKQTLEEAVNEIGGVHPDWDKITCFRIGFKEGARWQTKQLPWVSVKERLPDENEDIIILCKHGAIFNGTYSNNVWFCMDGYIYDTYKGNPIYSSMSSIPPSWEPIAWMPKPKFEE
;
A
#
# COMPACT_ATOMS: atom_id res chain seq x y z
N MET A 1 -6.10 -9.78 -3.69
CA MET A 1 -6.58 -9.40 -2.35
C MET A 1 -5.48 -9.73 -1.36
N LYS A 2 -5.08 -8.78 -0.49
CA LYS A 2 -4.09 -9.07 0.57
C LYS A 2 -4.72 -10.08 1.55
N GLN A 3 -4.01 -11.17 1.83
CA GLN A 3 -4.44 -12.16 2.83
C GLN A 3 -4.44 -11.49 4.21
N THR A 4 -5.52 -11.62 4.97
CA THR A 4 -5.62 -11.10 6.34
C THR A 4 -4.69 -11.88 7.28
N LEU A 5 -4.36 -11.30 8.43
CA LEU A 5 -3.57 -11.99 9.45
C LEU A 5 -4.31 -13.24 9.96
N GLU A 6 -5.63 -13.16 10.14
CA GLU A 6 -6.46 -14.28 10.58
C GLU A 6 -6.48 -15.43 9.58
N GLU A 7 -6.61 -15.14 8.28
CA GLU A 7 -6.51 -16.15 7.23
C GLU A 7 -5.14 -16.84 7.21
N ALA A 8 -4.06 -16.06 7.35
CA ALA A 8 -2.70 -16.61 7.37
C ALA A 8 -2.43 -17.45 8.62
N VAL A 9 -2.94 -17.01 9.77
CA VAL A 9 -2.88 -17.77 11.02
C VAL A 9 -3.67 -19.06 10.89
N ASN A 10 -4.84 -19.06 10.25
CA ASN A 10 -5.64 -20.27 10.04
C ASN A 10 -4.99 -21.26 9.06
N GLU A 11 -4.25 -20.79 8.05
CA GLU A 11 -3.46 -21.67 7.16
C GLU A 11 -2.31 -22.38 7.90
N ILE A 12 -1.69 -21.71 8.88
CA ILE A 12 -0.60 -22.27 9.71
C ILE A 12 -1.18 -23.09 10.88
N GLY A 13 -2.34 -22.69 11.38
CA GLY A 13 -2.98 -23.10 12.63
C GLY A 13 -3.76 -24.41 12.56
N GLY A 14 -3.47 -25.28 11.60
CA GLY A 14 -3.76 -26.69 11.81
C GLY A 14 -3.00 -27.14 13.06
N VAL A 15 -3.71 -27.53 14.13
CA VAL A 15 -3.05 -28.01 15.35
C VAL A 15 -2.26 -29.26 14.97
N HIS A 16 -0.92 -29.17 15.03
CA HIS A 16 0.00 -30.28 14.77
C HIS A 16 0.53 -30.77 16.13
N PRO A 17 -0.24 -31.57 16.88
CA PRO A 17 0.14 -32.03 18.21
C PRO A 17 1.41 -32.91 18.20
N ASP A 18 1.78 -33.43 17.04
CA ASP A 18 2.95 -34.31 16.85
C ASP A 18 4.27 -33.55 16.63
N TRP A 19 4.23 -32.23 16.45
CA TRP A 19 5.43 -31.42 16.20
C TRP A 19 6.07 -30.95 17.51
N ASP A 20 7.39 -31.05 17.58
CA ASP A 20 8.14 -30.44 18.67
C ASP A 20 8.15 -28.91 18.57
N LYS A 21 8.44 -28.24 19.70
CA LYS A 21 8.40 -26.77 19.81
C LYS A 21 9.31 -26.06 18.79
N ILE A 22 10.48 -26.60 18.48
CA ILE A 22 11.41 -25.96 17.52
C ILE A 22 10.89 -26.10 16.10
N THR A 23 10.32 -27.25 15.75
CA THR A 23 9.69 -27.48 14.44
C THR A 23 8.51 -26.52 14.22
N CYS A 24 7.61 -26.38 15.21
CA CYS A 24 6.53 -25.40 15.16
C CYS A 24 7.03 -23.97 14.95
N PHE A 25 8.06 -23.55 15.69
CA PHE A 25 8.63 -22.20 15.56
C PHE A 25 9.20 -21.96 14.16
N ARG A 26 10.01 -22.89 13.62
CA ARG A 26 10.65 -22.74 12.31
C ARG A 26 9.63 -22.63 11.17
N ILE A 27 8.59 -23.45 11.23
CA ILE A 27 7.53 -23.46 10.21
C ILE A 27 6.69 -22.20 10.33
N GLY A 28 6.24 -21.84 11.53
CA GLY A 28 5.50 -20.59 11.77
C GLY A 28 6.26 -19.36 11.31
N PHE A 29 7.57 -19.28 11.59
CA PHE A 29 8.42 -18.18 11.13
C PHE A 29 8.52 -18.12 9.59
N LYS A 30 8.71 -19.28 8.93
CA LYS A 30 8.82 -19.36 7.47
C LYS A 30 7.52 -18.95 6.77
N GLU A 31 6.38 -19.43 7.26
CA GLU A 31 5.07 -19.06 6.72
C GLU A 31 4.73 -17.59 7.02
N GLY A 32 5.07 -17.09 8.21
CA GLY A 32 4.96 -15.67 8.54
C GLY A 32 5.79 -14.78 7.60
N ALA A 33 7.03 -15.17 7.28
CA ALA A 33 7.88 -14.46 6.32
C ALA A 33 7.28 -14.48 4.90
N ARG A 34 6.73 -15.62 4.47
CA ARG A 34 6.03 -15.73 3.18
C ARG A 34 4.79 -14.84 3.14
N TRP A 35 3.98 -14.85 4.19
CA TRP A 35 2.83 -13.96 4.31
C TRP A 35 3.26 -12.50 4.23
N GLN A 36 4.26 -12.08 5.01
CA GLN A 36 4.77 -10.71 5.00
C GLN A 36 5.25 -10.27 3.61
N THR A 37 5.88 -11.17 2.85
CA THR A 37 6.35 -10.88 1.48
C THR A 37 5.19 -10.62 0.52
N LYS A 38 4.01 -11.21 0.77
CA LYS A 38 2.78 -10.95 0.00
C LYS A 38 2.11 -9.62 0.39
N GLN A 39 2.49 -9.02 1.52
CA GLN A 39 1.92 -7.75 2.00
C GLN A 39 2.59 -6.51 1.39
N LEU A 40 3.25 -6.64 0.22
CA LEU A 40 3.88 -5.50 -0.47
C LEU A 40 2.97 -4.27 -0.42
N PRO A 41 3.50 -3.11 -0.03
CA PRO A 41 2.65 -1.93 0.19
C PRO A 41 2.01 -1.50 -1.12
N TRP A 42 2.69 -1.75 -2.24
CA TRP A 42 2.23 -1.49 -3.60
C TRP A 42 1.08 -2.41 -4.03
N VAL A 43 0.00 -1.78 -4.46
CA VAL A 43 -1.15 -2.36 -5.13
C VAL A 43 -1.04 -2.04 -6.62
N SER A 44 -1.16 -3.07 -7.46
CA SER A 44 -1.16 -2.89 -8.92
C SER A 44 -2.43 -2.16 -9.36
N VAL A 45 -2.30 -1.15 -10.22
CA VAL A 45 -3.45 -0.44 -10.82
C VAL A 45 -4.37 -1.40 -11.59
N LYS A 46 -3.80 -2.50 -12.12
CA LYS A 46 -4.57 -3.56 -12.81
C LYS A 46 -5.40 -4.42 -11.86
N GLU A 47 -5.01 -4.52 -10.59
CA GLU A 47 -5.76 -5.26 -9.58
C GLU A 47 -6.90 -4.41 -9.01
N ARG A 48 -6.60 -3.16 -8.65
CA ARG A 48 -7.57 -2.23 -8.05
C ARG A 48 -7.04 -0.79 -8.11
N LEU A 49 -7.98 0.14 -8.29
CA LEU A 49 -7.75 1.58 -8.13
C LEU A 49 -7.86 1.98 -6.64
N PRO A 50 -7.11 3.00 -6.21
CA PRO A 50 -7.26 3.58 -4.87
C PRO A 50 -8.65 4.20 -4.68
N ASP A 51 -9.01 4.47 -3.44
CA ASP A 51 -10.29 5.12 -3.15
C ASP A 51 -10.21 6.62 -3.56
N GLU A 52 -11.35 7.19 -3.92
CA GLU A 52 -11.43 8.58 -4.39
C GLU A 52 -10.90 9.56 -3.34
N ASN A 53 -9.98 10.44 -3.75
CA ASN A 53 -9.32 11.46 -2.92
C ASN A 53 -8.46 10.88 -1.77
N GLU A 54 -8.07 9.62 -1.83
CA GLU A 54 -7.12 9.03 -0.87
C GLU A 54 -5.70 9.61 -1.08
N ASP A 55 -5.01 9.93 0.02
CA ASP A 55 -3.59 10.34 -0.01
C ASP A 55 -2.70 9.11 -0.23
N ILE A 56 -2.07 9.04 -1.40
CA ILE A 56 -1.31 7.87 -1.85
C ILE A 56 0.06 8.26 -2.39
N ILE A 57 0.91 7.24 -2.51
CA ILE A 57 2.17 7.28 -3.25
C ILE A 57 1.95 6.50 -4.55
N ILE A 58 2.28 7.11 -5.68
CA ILE A 58 2.04 6.58 -7.04
C ILE A 58 3.38 6.20 -7.67
N LEU A 59 3.48 5.00 -8.23
CA LEU A 59 4.59 4.53 -9.04
C LEU A 59 4.20 4.53 -10.52
N CYS A 60 4.96 5.22 -11.35
CA CYS A 60 4.77 5.25 -12.80
C CYS A 60 5.69 4.26 -13.52
N LYS A 61 5.31 3.87 -14.74
CA LYS A 61 6.02 2.90 -15.60
C LYS A 61 7.50 3.20 -15.82
N HIS A 62 7.86 4.49 -15.87
CA HIS A 62 9.24 4.95 -16.09
C HIS A 62 10.05 5.08 -14.78
N GLY A 63 9.50 4.61 -13.65
CA GLY A 63 10.17 4.62 -12.34
C GLY A 63 9.97 5.90 -11.53
N ALA A 64 9.27 6.91 -12.06
CA ALA A 64 8.92 8.10 -11.31
C ALA A 64 7.94 7.77 -10.16
N ILE A 65 8.12 8.43 -9.01
CA ILE A 65 7.28 8.28 -7.84
C ILE A 65 6.70 9.64 -7.44
N PHE A 66 5.40 9.70 -7.22
CA PHE A 66 4.69 10.92 -6.81
C PHE A 66 3.92 10.72 -5.51
N ASN A 67 3.82 11.78 -4.72
CA ASN A 67 2.69 11.92 -3.81
C ASN A 67 1.49 12.38 -4.65
N GLY A 68 0.32 11.83 -4.39
CA GLY A 68 -0.82 12.11 -5.25
C GLY A 68 -2.13 11.59 -4.71
N THR A 69 -3.15 11.68 -5.58
CA THR A 69 -4.46 11.12 -5.35
C THR A 69 -5.09 10.66 -6.66
N TYR A 70 -6.12 9.83 -6.58
CA TYR A 70 -6.98 9.45 -7.69
C TYR A 70 -8.35 10.06 -7.47
N SER A 71 -8.82 10.83 -8.44
CA SER A 71 -10.09 11.52 -8.33
C SER A 71 -10.73 11.71 -9.69
N ASN A 72 -12.04 11.44 -9.80
CA ASN A 72 -12.80 11.58 -11.04
C ASN A 72 -12.14 10.87 -12.24
N ASN A 73 -11.65 9.65 -12.03
CA ASN A 73 -10.90 8.87 -13.01
C ASN A 73 -9.56 9.48 -13.50
N VAL A 74 -9.02 10.46 -12.78
CA VAL A 74 -7.75 11.12 -13.11
C VAL A 74 -6.76 10.93 -11.96
N TRP A 75 -5.52 10.63 -12.33
CA TRP A 75 -4.40 10.60 -11.39
C TRP A 75 -3.81 11.99 -11.25
N PHE A 76 -3.67 12.46 -10.03
CA PHE A 76 -3.05 13.74 -9.72
C PHE A 76 -1.75 13.53 -8.97
N CYS A 77 -0.71 14.27 -9.35
CA CYS A 77 0.49 14.44 -8.56
C CYS A 77 0.45 15.76 -7.79
N MET A 78 1.08 15.77 -6.62
CA MET A 78 1.11 16.87 -5.68
C MET A 78 2.56 17.14 -5.28
N ASP A 79 2.95 18.41 -5.24
CA ASP A 79 4.29 18.86 -4.86
C ASP A 79 4.47 18.96 -3.34
N GLY A 80 4.22 17.86 -2.62
CA GLY A 80 4.81 17.61 -1.29
C GLY A 80 4.40 18.49 -0.10
N TYR A 81 3.79 19.66 -0.27
CA TYR A 81 3.33 20.50 0.85
C TYR A 81 1.91 20.11 1.25
N ILE A 82 1.78 19.07 2.07
CA ILE A 82 0.50 18.65 2.68
C ILE A 82 0.29 19.31 4.06
N TYR A 83 1.34 19.96 4.59
CA TYR A 83 1.32 20.50 5.96
C TYR A 83 0.85 21.95 6.08
N ASP A 84 0.58 22.65 4.97
CA ASP A 84 -0.09 23.94 5.08
C ASP A 84 -1.60 23.70 5.13
N THR A 85 -2.26 24.16 6.19
CA THR A 85 -3.70 24.00 6.35
C THR A 85 -4.35 25.38 6.35
N TYR A 86 -5.32 25.60 5.46
CA TYR A 86 -6.15 26.80 5.48
C TYR A 86 -7.49 26.43 6.13
N LYS A 87 -7.75 27.00 7.30
CA LYS A 87 -8.98 26.75 8.08
C LYS A 87 -9.22 25.26 8.35
N GLY A 88 -8.15 24.51 8.63
CA GLY A 88 -8.22 23.07 8.96
C GLY A 88 -8.38 22.15 7.75
N ASN A 89 -8.37 22.67 6.52
CA ASN A 89 -8.30 21.86 5.30
C ASN A 89 -6.87 21.85 4.76
N PRO A 90 -6.35 20.71 4.28
CA PRO A 90 -5.07 20.66 3.57
C PRO A 90 -5.09 21.62 2.38
N ILE A 91 -4.02 22.41 2.21
CA ILE A 91 -3.76 23.17 1.00
C ILE A 91 -2.70 22.41 0.21
N TYR A 92 -2.98 22.14 -1.06
CA TYR A 92 -1.97 21.63 -1.98
C TYR A 92 -1.43 22.82 -2.78
N SER A 93 -0.12 23.06 -2.73
CA SER A 93 0.55 24.17 -3.45
C SER A 93 0.46 24.02 -4.96
N SER A 94 0.49 22.79 -5.47
CA SER A 94 0.08 22.46 -6.83
C SER A 94 -0.48 21.04 -6.91
N MET A 95 -1.58 20.90 -7.65
CA MET A 95 -2.18 19.62 -8.00
C MET A 95 -2.31 19.58 -9.52
N SER A 96 -1.61 18.66 -10.16
CA SER A 96 -1.60 18.53 -11.62
C SER A 96 -1.92 17.10 -12.01
N SER A 97 -2.65 16.93 -13.11
CA SER A 97 -2.86 15.59 -13.67
C SER A 97 -1.53 14.99 -14.08
N ILE A 98 -1.30 13.73 -13.73
CA ILE A 98 -0.15 12.99 -14.24
C ILE A 98 -0.29 12.86 -15.76
N PRO A 99 0.72 13.27 -16.55
CA PRO A 99 0.63 13.20 -18.00
C PRO A 99 0.51 11.75 -18.47
N PRO A 100 -0.20 11.46 -19.58
CA PRO A 100 -0.37 10.09 -20.07
C PRO A 100 0.94 9.34 -20.35
N SER A 101 2.01 10.05 -20.68
CA SER A 101 3.35 9.47 -20.87
C SER A 101 3.92 8.87 -19.58
N TRP A 102 3.41 9.25 -18.41
CA TRP A 102 3.83 8.79 -17.09
C TRP A 102 2.77 7.87 -16.49
N GLU A 103 2.34 6.87 -17.25
CA GLU A 103 1.34 5.86 -16.87
C GLU A 103 1.57 5.31 -15.45
N PRO A 104 0.64 5.55 -14.50
CA PRO A 104 0.65 4.91 -13.18
C PRO A 104 0.49 3.39 -13.29
N ILE A 105 1.37 2.64 -12.64
CA ILE A 105 1.36 1.16 -12.67
C ILE A 105 1.06 0.54 -11.31
N ALA A 106 1.38 1.24 -10.22
CA ALA A 106 1.09 0.81 -8.87
C ALA A 106 0.92 2.01 -7.94
N TRP A 107 0.28 1.80 -6.80
CA TRP A 107 0.11 2.80 -5.77
C TRP A 107 0.20 2.17 -4.39
N MET A 108 0.49 2.94 -3.35
CA MET A 108 0.36 2.50 -1.98
C MET A 108 -0.22 3.61 -1.10
N PRO A 109 -0.99 3.28 -0.06
CA PRO A 109 -1.43 4.28 0.91
C PRO A 109 -0.21 4.93 1.56
N LYS A 110 -0.28 6.23 1.81
CA LYS A 110 0.81 6.94 2.51
C LYS A 110 0.97 6.35 3.93
N PRO A 111 2.19 5.93 4.32
CA PRO A 111 2.42 5.43 5.67
C PRO A 111 2.06 6.49 6.71
N LYS A 112 1.30 6.08 7.72
CA LYS A 112 1.03 6.91 8.89
C LYS A 112 2.20 6.74 9.86
N PHE A 113 2.76 7.86 10.33
CA PHE A 113 3.71 7.85 11.43
C PHE A 113 2.96 8.23 12.70
N GLU A 114 3.21 7.51 13.79
CA GLU A 114 2.82 7.97 15.12
C GLU A 114 3.80 9.10 15.50
N GLU A 115 3.26 10.24 15.95
CA GLU A 115 4.05 11.36 16.50
C GLU A 115 4.42 11.14 17.97
#